data_AF-A0A357CYE1-F1
#
_entry.id   AF-A0A357CYE1-F1
#
_cell.length_a   1.000
_cell.length_b   1.000
_cell.length_c   1.000
_cell.angle_alpha   90.00
_cell.angle_beta   90.00
_cell.angle_gamma   90.00
#
_symmetry.space_group_name_H-M   'P 1'
#
loop_
_entity.id
_entity.type
_entity.pdbx_description
1 polymer ?
#
loop_
_entity_poly.entity_id
_entity_poly.type
_entity_poly.pdbx_seq_one_letter_code
_entity_poly.pdbx_strand_id
1 'polypeptide(L)'
;MIYSKIEPGKIIADTRIGLFDGVMSHIMTILYAMCRLGLGNIPQMKSVWNILDSKPQTDGKYILEATNTKKAILMDKPEQPNKWVTLYTLLAQKEKSYAEK
;
A
#
# COMPACT_ATOMS: atom_id res chain seq x y z
N MET A 1 16.45 3.81 7.54
CA MET A 1 16.96 5.04 6.88
C MET A 1 18.15 4.66 6.03
N ILE A 2 18.17 5.11 4.77
CA ILE A 2 19.28 4.93 3.83
C ILE A 2 19.96 6.29 3.66
N TYR A 3 21.25 6.33 3.94
CA TYR A 3 22.08 7.53 3.85
C TYR A 3 22.91 7.54 2.57
N SER A 4 23.30 8.74 2.14
CA SER A 4 24.17 8.91 0.97
C SER A 4 25.58 8.45 1.27
N LYS A 5 26.13 7.65 0.35
CA LYS A 5 27.54 7.25 0.36
C LYS A 5 28.46 8.38 -0.08
N ILE A 6 27.94 9.36 -0.82
CA ILE A 6 28.69 10.48 -1.41
C ILE A 6 28.59 11.72 -0.51
N GLU A 7 27.46 11.92 0.16
CA GLU A 7 27.19 13.09 1.01
C GLU A 7 26.90 12.64 2.46
N PRO A 8 27.91 12.69 3.36
CA PRO A 8 27.75 12.25 4.75
C PRO A 8 26.59 12.99 5.44
N GLY A 9 25.70 12.23 6.11
CA GLY A 9 24.56 12.79 6.84
C GLY A 9 23.31 13.06 6.00
N LYS A 10 23.40 13.04 4.66
CA LYS A 10 22.23 13.19 3.80
C LYS A 10 21.41 11.90 3.76
N ILE A 11 20.15 11.99 4.16
CA ILE A 11 19.19 10.89 4.02
C ILE A 11 18.78 10.83 2.54
N ILE A 12 19.21 9.77 1.84
CA ILE A 12 18.71 9.48 0.48
C ILE A 12 17.26 9.04 0.56
N ALA A 13 16.93 8.32 1.63
CA ALA A 13 15.62 7.80 1.80
C ALA A 13 15.30 7.36 3.22
N ASP A 14 14.06 7.56 3.63
CA ASP A 14 13.56 7.03 4.89
C ASP A 14 12.62 5.85 4.66
N THR A 15 13.11 4.65 4.95
CA THR A 15 12.33 3.40 4.89
C THR A 15 11.22 3.34 5.92
N ARG A 16 11.26 4.18 6.96
CA ARG A 16 10.16 4.33 7.92
C ARG A 16 8.94 4.99 7.27
N ILE A 17 9.19 5.89 6.33
CA ILE A 17 8.16 6.70 5.64
C ILE A 17 7.43 5.89 4.56
N GLY A 18 8.09 4.92 3.92
CA GLY A 18 7.55 4.25 2.73
C GLY A 18 6.63 3.07 2.97
N LEU A 19 6.77 2.38 4.11
CA LEU A 19 6.02 1.15 4.39
C LEU A 19 5.17 1.25 5.67
N PHE A 20 5.45 2.21 6.56
CA PHE A 20 4.86 2.28 7.91
C PHE A 20 4.32 3.66 8.32
N ASP A 21 4.44 4.69 7.47
CA ASP A 21 4.03 6.07 7.83
C ASP A 21 2.67 6.47 7.24
N GLY A 22 2.11 5.62 6.37
CA GLY A 22 0.81 5.84 5.76
C GLY A 22 -0.25 4.92 6.36
N VAL A 23 -1.39 5.47 6.78
CA VAL A 23 -2.60 4.70 7.11
C VAL A 23 -2.89 3.65 6.03
N MET A 24 -2.64 3.99 4.76
CA MET A 24 -2.81 3.09 3.62
C MET A 24 -1.91 1.85 3.66
N SER A 25 -0.62 1.98 4.01
CA SER A 25 0.30 0.84 4.03
C SER A 25 -0.03 -0.14 5.15
N HIS A 26 -0.48 0.36 6.30
CA HIS A 26 -1.02 -0.48 7.37
C HIS A 26 -2.29 -1.20 6.95
N ILE A 27 -3.23 -0.50 6.29
CA ILE A 27 -4.45 -1.11 5.78
C ILE A 27 -4.13 -2.21 4.75
N MET A 28 -3.19 -1.98 3.82
CA MET A 28 -2.80 -3.01 2.84
C MET A 28 -2.20 -4.25 3.51
N THR A 29 -1.35 -4.06 4.53
CA THR A 29 -0.69 -5.18 5.23
C THR A 29 -1.70 -6.02 5.99
N ILE A 30 -2.63 -5.37 6.70
CA ILE A 30 -3.72 -6.04 7.43
C ILE A 30 -4.67 -6.73 6.45
N LEU A 31 -5.08 -6.04 5.38
CA LEU A 31 -5.92 -6.61 4.33
C LEU A 31 -5.33 -7.90 3.78
N TYR A 32 -4.06 -7.86 3.36
CA TYR A 32 -3.40 -9.04 2.79
C TYR A 32 -3.32 -10.18 3.81
N ALA A 33 -2.94 -9.89 5.05
CA ALA A 33 -2.88 -10.91 6.11
C ALA A 33 -4.25 -11.55 6.35
N MET A 34 -5.31 -10.75 6.45
CA MET A 34 -6.69 -11.23 6.64
C MET A 34 -7.15 -12.10 5.47
N CYS A 35 -6.87 -11.70 4.23
CA CYS A 35 -7.21 -12.49 3.05
C CYS A 35 -6.46 -13.83 3.04
N ARG A 36 -5.16 -13.82 3.35
CA ARG A 36 -4.32 -15.03 3.41
C ARG A 36 -4.75 -16.01 4.51
N LEU A 37 -5.36 -15.51 5.58
CA LEU A 37 -5.95 -16.33 6.65
C LEU A 37 -7.36 -16.85 6.31
N GLY A 38 -7.88 -16.58 5.10
CA GLY A 38 -9.25 -16.95 4.72
C GLY A 38 -10.33 -16.05 5.32
N LEU A 39 -9.94 -14.98 6.02
CA LEU A 39 -10.84 -14.04 6.68
C LEU A 39 -11.13 -12.80 5.83
N GLY A 40 -10.81 -12.82 4.53
CA GLY A 40 -10.98 -11.68 3.62
C GLY A 40 -12.45 -11.23 3.42
N ASN A 41 -13.41 -12.10 3.72
CA ASN A 41 -14.85 -11.88 3.50
C ASN A 41 -15.69 -11.72 4.77
N ILE A 42 -15.06 -11.65 5.93
CA ILE A 42 -15.81 -11.41 7.17
C ILE A 42 -16.47 -10.01 7.13
N PRO A 43 -17.61 -9.80 7.81
CA PRO A 43 -18.32 -8.51 7.80
C PRO A 43 -17.43 -7.31 8.18
N GLN A 44 -16.46 -7.53 9.07
CA GLN A 44 -15.50 -6.51 9.53
C GLN A 44 -14.57 -6.02 8.41
N MET A 45 -14.31 -6.83 7.38
CA MET A 45 -13.47 -6.47 6.25
C MET A 45 -14.19 -5.59 5.23
N LYS A 46 -15.53 -5.47 5.31
CA LYS A 46 -16.32 -4.68 4.36
C LYS A 46 -15.93 -3.21 4.35
N SER A 47 -15.65 -2.62 5.52
CA SER A 47 -15.20 -1.22 5.62
C SER A 47 -13.84 -1.02 4.95
N VAL A 48 -12.93 -1.99 5.08
CA VAL A 48 -11.61 -1.96 4.45
C VAL A 48 -11.73 -2.02 2.92
N TRP A 49 -12.56 -2.93 2.40
CA TRP A 49 -12.84 -3.02 0.96
C TRP A 49 -13.49 -1.74 0.42
N ASN A 50 -14.44 -1.15 1.14
CA ASN A 50 -15.06 0.12 0.73
C ASN A 50 -14.02 1.26 0.64
N ILE A 51 -13.06 1.32 1.58
CA ILE A 51 -11.98 2.31 1.54
C ILE A 51 -11.11 2.11 0.30
N LEU A 52 -10.77 0.86 -0.02
CA LEU A 52 -10.02 0.52 -1.24
C LEU A 52 -10.76 0.90 -2.52
N ASP A 53 -12.03 0.52 -2.63
CA ASP A 53 -12.85 0.75 -3.82
C ASP A 53 -13.14 2.25 -4.04
N SER A 54 -13.10 3.04 -2.98
CA SER A 54 -13.23 4.50 -3.06
C SER A 54 -12.01 5.22 -3.64
N LYS A 55 -10.87 4.52 -3.77
CA LYS A 55 -9.61 5.14 -4.18
C LYS A 55 -9.52 5.29 -5.71
N PRO A 56 -8.95 6.41 -6.20
CA PRO A 56 -8.79 6.63 -7.62
C PRO A 56 -7.85 5.58 -8.24
N GLN A 57 -8.31 5.02 -9.36
CA GLN A 57 -7.59 4.05 -10.15
C GLN A 57 -7.32 4.61 -11.55
N THR A 58 -6.18 4.26 -12.12
CA THR A 58 -5.89 4.46 -13.54
C THR A 58 -5.37 3.15 -14.10
N ASP A 59 -6.03 2.61 -15.13
CA ASP A 59 -5.60 1.36 -15.77
C ASP A 59 -5.47 0.19 -14.75
N GLY A 60 -6.40 0.11 -13.79
CA GLY A 60 -6.40 -0.90 -12.72
C GLY A 60 -5.31 -0.73 -11.65
N LYS A 61 -4.54 0.37 -11.70
CA LYS A 61 -3.48 0.68 -10.74
C LYS A 61 -3.96 1.76 -9.76
N TYR A 62 -3.67 1.56 -8.48
CA TYR A 62 -4.08 2.47 -7.41
C TYR A 62 -3.17 3.70 -7.37
N ILE A 63 -3.78 4.89 -7.30
CA ILE A 63 -3.06 6.15 -7.19
C ILE A 63 -2.89 6.50 -5.70
N LEU A 64 -1.69 6.91 -5.32
CA LEU A 64 -1.43 7.49 -4.00
C LEU A 64 -1.82 8.97 -3.99
N GLU A 65 -2.87 9.28 -3.26
CA GLU A 65 -3.15 10.62 -2.77
C GLU A 65 -2.14 10.93 -1.66
N ALA A 66 -0.95 11.39 -2.02
CA ALA A 66 0.09 11.68 -1.03
C ALA A 66 -0.27 12.97 -0.27
N THR A 67 -0.48 12.87 1.04
CA THR A 67 -0.50 14.05 1.94
C THR A 67 0.92 14.47 2.36
N ASN A 68 1.92 13.59 2.19
CA ASN A 68 3.31 13.85 2.55
C ASN A 68 4.23 13.67 1.33
N THR A 69 4.81 14.79 0.88
CA THR A 69 5.77 14.89 -0.24
C THR A 69 7.19 14.43 0.10
N LYS A 70 7.43 13.91 1.31
CA LYS A 70 8.75 13.43 1.72
C LYS A 70 9.09 12.12 1.00
N LYS A 71 10.22 12.13 0.29
CA LYS A 71 10.76 11.02 -0.53
C LYS A 71 10.89 9.72 0.27
N ALA A 72 9.85 8.90 0.25
CA ALA A 72 9.94 7.49 0.56
C ALA A 72 10.38 6.72 -0.70
N ILE A 73 11.34 5.80 -0.57
CA ILE A 73 11.84 4.91 -1.67
C ILE A 73 10.71 4.18 -2.39
N LEU A 74 9.63 3.95 -1.67
CA LEU A 74 8.52 3.09 -2.07
C LEU A 74 7.32 3.90 -2.58
N MET A 75 7.38 5.23 -2.47
CA MET A 75 6.35 6.11 -3.01
C MET A 75 6.86 6.71 -4.32
N ASP A 76 6.31 6.21 -5.42
CA ASP A 76 6.27 6.95 -6.68
C ASP A 76 5.69 8.36 -6.43
N LYS A 77 5.88 9.28 -7.39
CA LYS A 77 5.41 10.67 -7.23
C LYS A 77 3.92 10.70 -6.81
N PRO A 78 3.52 11.67 -5.97
CA PRO A 78 2.10 11.94 -5.72
C PRO A 78 1.32 11.93 -7.04
N GLU A 79 0.08 11.43 -7.02
CA GLU A 79 -0.81 11.37 -8.20
C GLU A 79 -0.39 10.38 -9.30
N GLN A 80 0.70 9.63 -9.10
CA GLN A 80 1.06 8.54 -10.01
C GLN A 80 0.58 7.17 -9.48
N PRO A 81 0.31 6.23 -10.39
CA PRO A 81 0.05 4.85 -10.01
C PRO A 81 1.19 4.26 -9.17
N ASN A 82 0.89 3.78 -7.96
CA ASN A 82 1.89 3.17 -7.10
C ASN A 82 1.94 1.66 -7.30
N LYS A 83 3.13 1.15 -7.68
CA LYS A 83 3.33 -0.27 -7.97
C LYS A 83 3.10 -1.17 -6.75
N TRP A 84 3.50 -0.73 -5.56
CA TRP A 84 3.41 -1.52 -4.34
C TRP A 84 1.98 -1.62 -3.83
N VAL A 85 1.25 -0.51 -3.77
CA VAL A 85 -0.17 -0.51 -3.41
C VAL A 85 -0.94 -1.41 -4.36
N THR A 86 -0.72 -1.24 -5.66
CA THR A 86 -1.35 -2.09 -6.69
C THR A 86 -1.03 -3.56 -6.49
N LEU A 87 0.24 -3.92 -6.26
CA LEU A 87 0.65 -5.30 -6.04
C LEU A 87 -0.05 -5.92 -4.82
N TYR A 88 -0.05 -5.25 -3.67
CA TYR A 88 -0.65 -5.78 -2.45
C TYR A 88 -2.17 -5.89 -2.54
N THR A 89 -2.83 -4.95 -3.21
CA THR A 89 -4.28 -5.04 -3.42
C THR A 89 -4.64 -6.20 -4.34
N LEU A 90 -3.93 -6.37 -5.46
CA LEU A 90 -4.15 -7.50 -6.37
C LEU A 90 -3.88 -8.85 -5.68
N LEU A 91 -2.85 -8.93 -4.85
CA LEU A 91 -2.58 -10.11 -4.04
C LEU A 91 -3.73 -10.40 -3.07
N ALA A 92 -4.25 -9.38 -2.38
CA ALA A 92 -5.38 -9.56 -1.47
C ALA A 92 -6.66 -10.03 -2.20
N GLN A 93 -6.96 -9.45 -3.37
CA GLN A 93 -8.08 -9.87 -4.21
C GLN A 93 -7.93 -11.33 -4.67
N LYS A 94 -6.71 -11.71 -5.09
CA LYS A 94 -6.40 -13.09 -5.43
C LYS A 94 -6.67 -14.03 -4.25
N GLU A 95 -6.08 -13.77 -3.08
CA GLU A 95 -6.26 -14.61 -1.89
C GLU A 95 -7.72 -14.72 -1.45
N LYS A 96 -8.47 -13.60 -1.50
CA LYS A 96 -9.92 -13.60 -1.25
C LYS A 96 -10.66 -14.56 -2.20
N SER A 97 -10.36 -14.54 -3.49
CA SER A 97 -11.01 -15.42 -4.47
C SER A 97 -10.68 -16.91 -4.28
N TYR A 98 -9.51 -17.23 -3.69
CA TYR A 98 -9.16 -18.60 -3.32
C TYR A 98 -9.90 -19.08 -2.08
N ALA A 99 -10.17 -18.19 -1.12
CA ALA A 99 -10.91 -18.53 0.10
C ALA A 99 -12.41 -18.73 -0.12
N GLU A 100 -12.96 -18.30 -1.26
CA GLU A 100 -14.36 -18.51 -1.65
C GLU A 100 -14.62 -19.87 -2.34
N LYS A 101 -13.57 -20.65 -2.66
CA LYS A 101 -13.66 -21.99 -3.26
C LYS A 101 -13.66 -23.08 -2.20
#